data_AF-A0A3R7AZI2-F1
#
_entry.id   AF-A0A3R7AZI2-F1
#
_cell.length_a   1.000
_cell.length_b   1.000
_cell.length_c   1.000
_cell.angle_alpha   90.00
_cell.angle_beta   90.00
_cell.angle_gamma   90.00
#
_symmetry.space_group_name_H-M   'P 1'
#
loop_
_entity.id
_entity.type
_entity.pdbx_description
1 polymer ?
#
loop_
_entity_poly.entity_id
_entity_poly.type
_entity_poly.pdbx_seq_one_letter_code
_entity_poly.pdbx_strand_id
1 'polypeptide(L)'
;MGPADASKVNDDDDLLDAASDSGVRDWLASIGLGQYAHAFVQAGFDDVNFLHENGLTTEDVVALGVVKRGHQLKLKRLYQIDRFIHKPDDDTDSHYTSSDNSSEDDSSEGDDDE
;
A
#
# COMPACT_ATOMS: atom_id res chain seq x y z
N MET A 1 -39.07 -25.84 -7.67
CA MET A 1 -37.66 -26.23 -7.76
C MET A 1 -37.02 -25.29 -8.79
N GLY A 2 -36.32 -24.25 -8.32
CA GLY A 2 -35.81 -23.17 -9.18
C GLY A 2 -34.63 -23.60 -10.07
N PRO A 3 -34.31 -22.83 -11.14
CA PRO A 3 -33.26 -23.16 -12.09
C PRO A 3 -31.88 -22.56 -11.73
N ALA A 4 -30.86 -23.32 -12.14
CA ALA A 4 -29.57 -22.95 -12.73
C ALA A 4 -28.74 -21.73 -12.26
N ASP A 5 -27.45 -22.04 -12.06
CA ASP A 5 -26.26 -21.28 -12.48
C ASP A 5 -25.95 -19.92 -11.85
N ALA A 6 -24.85 -19.86 -11.10
CA ALA A 6 -23.98 -18.69 -11.04
C ALA A 6 -22.56 -19.10 -10.61
N SER A 7 -21.65 -19.12 -11.59
CA SER A 7 -20.22 -18.90 -11.36
C SER A 7 -20.01 -17.58 -10.62
N LYS A 8 -19.13 -17.59 -9.60
CA LYS A 8 -18.32 -16.42 -9.21
C LYS A 8 -17.16 -16.95 -8.34
N VAL A 9 -16.08 -17.43 -8.96
CA VAL A 9 -14.80 -16.68 -9.04
C VAL A 9 -14.73 -15.56 -8.01
N ASN A 10 -13.88 -15.71 -7.00
CA ASN A 10 -13.23 -14.63 -6.25
C ASN A 10 -12.23 -15.25 -5.27
N ASP A 11 -11.26 -15.99 -5.80
CA ASP A 11 -10.05 -16.40 -5.04
C ASP A 11 -8.83 -15.54 -5.45
N ASP A 12 -9.05 -14.44 -6.19
CA ASP A 12 -8.00 -13.61 -6.76
C ASP A 12 -7.66 -12.35 -5.94
N ASP A 13 -8.18 -12.20 -4.71
CA ASP A 13 -8.03 -10.96 -3.91
C ASP A 13 -7.03 -11.05 -2.73
N ASP A 14 -6.37 -12.20 -2.52
CA ASP A 14 -5.42 -12.39 -1.40
C ASP A 14 -3.94 -12.44 -1.87
N LEU A 15 -3.59 -11.64 -2.89
CA LEU A 15 -2.22 -11.60 -3.44
C LEU A 15 -1.51 -10.24 -3.29
N LEU A 16 -2.11 -9.28 -2.59
CA LEU A 16 -1.59 -7.91 -2.50
C LEU A 16 -0.80 -7.60 -1.22
N ASP A 17 -0.48 -8.58 -0.38
CA ASP A 17 0.40 -8.39 0.79
C ASP A 17 1.81 -8.99 0.63
N ALA A 18 2.09 -9.68 -0.50
CA ALA A 18 3.43 -10.25 -0.73
C ALA A 18 4.52 -9.18 -1.02
N ALA A 19 4.17 -7.89 -1.06
CA ALA A 19 5.08 -6.77 -1.28
C ALA A 19 5.63 -6.14 0.01
N SER A 20 5.15 -6.54 1.20
CA SER A 20 5.48 -5.87 2.47
C SER A 20 6.83 -6.28 3.08
N ASP A 21 7.39 -7.43 2.73
CA ASP A 21 8.58 -7.99 3.42
C ASP A 21 9.95 -7.55 2.82
N SER A 22 9.96 -6.73 1.75
CA SER A 22 11.16 -6.41 0.96
C SER A 22 11.42 -4.91 0.73
N GLY A 23 10.72 -4.02 1.42
CA GLY A 23 10.69 -2.58 1.13
C GLY A 23 12.05 -1.91 0.89
N VAL A 24 13.03 -2.08 1.79
CA VAL A 24 14.34 -1.43 1.62
C VAL A 24 15.13 -2.04 0.47
N ARG A 25 15.01 -3.37 0.27
CA ARG A 25 15.71 -4.07 -0.80
C ARG A 25 15.19 -3.63 -2.16
N ASP A 26 13.88 -3.46 -2.29
CA ASP A 26 13.20 -3.01 -3.50
C ASP A 26 13.47 -1.52 -3.77
N TRP A 27 13.43 -0.69 -2.73
CA TRP A 27 13.83 0.71 -2.82
C TRP A 27 15.27 0.84 -3.34
N LEU A 28 16.23 0.15 -2.73
CA LEU A 28 17.63 0.18 -3.15
C LEU A 28 17.80 -0.36 -4.58
N ALA A 29 17.10 -1.43 -4.95
CA ALA A 29 17.12 -1.96 -6.32
C ALA A 29 16.62 -0.91 -7.33
N SER A 30 15.51 -0.21 -7.02
CA SER A 30 14.90 0.78 -7.92
C SER A 30 15.81 1.97 -8.24
N ILE A 31 16.67 2.38 -7.31
CA ILE A 31 17.60 3.50 -7.49
C ILE A 31 19.01 3.06 -7.97
N GLY A 32 19.18 1.76 -8.24
CA GLY A 32 20.43 1.16 -8.71
C GLY A 32 21.48 0.96 -7.62
N LEU A 33 21.05 0.80 -6.37
CA LEU A 33 21.88 0.64 -5.16
C LEU A 33 21.63 -0.70 -4.45
N GLY A 34 20.97 -1.66 -5.11
CA GLY A 34 20.62 -2.97 -4.54
C GLY A 34 21.81 -3.76 -3.98
N GLN A 35 23.05 -3.50 -4.43
CA GLN A 35 24.24 -4.14 -3.86
C GLN A 35 24.48 -3.79 -2.38
N TYR A 36 23.90 -2.69 -1.89
CA TYR A 36 24.01 -2.28 -0.48
C TYR A 36 22.93 -2.88 0.41
N ALA A 37 21.92 -3.56 -0.15
CA ALA A 37 20.79 -4.08 0.59
C ALA A 37 21.22 -5.00 1.74
N HIS A 38 22.21 -5.86 1.53
CA HIS A 38 22.73 -6.72 2.59
C HIS A 38 23.35 -5.93 3.75
N ALA A 39 24.11 -4.87 3.45
CA ALA A 39 24.72 -4.02 4.47
C ALA A 39 23.65 -3.26 5.28
N PHE A 40 22.59 -2.79 4.60
CA PHE A 40 21.45 -2.14 5.24
C PHE A 40 20.74 -3.06 6.24
N VAL A 41 20.39 -4.28 5.82
CA VAL A 41 19.75 -5.28 6.69
C VAL A 41 20.66 -5.67 7.86
N GLN A 42 21.96 -5.87 7.62
CA GLN A 42 22.91 -6.19 8.70
C GLN A 42 23.06 -5.06 9.73
N ALA A 43 22.86 -3.80 9.32
CA ALA A 43 22.88 -2.64 10.19
C ALA A 43 21.52 -2.37 10.87
N GLY A 44 20.47 -3.12 10.54
CA GLY A 44 19.11 -2.90 11.05
C GLY A 44 18.33 -1.78 10.36
N PHE A 45 18.73 -1.42 9.13
CA PHE A 45 18.01 -0.50 8.26
C PHE A 45 17.19 -1.28 7.21
N ASP A 46 16.29 -2.13 7.66
CA ASP A 46 15.43 -2.99 6.83
C ASP A 46 14.01 -2.44 6.62
N ASP A 47 13.65 -1.37 7.33
CA ASP A 47 12.37 -0.68 7.22
C ASP A 47 12.49 0.67 6.48
N VAL A 48 11.72 0.84 5.40
CA VAL A 48 11.65 2.09 4.61
C VAL A 48 10.94 3.20 5.37
N ASN A 49 9.95 2.88 6.21
CA ASN A 49 9.23 3.86 7.01
C ASN A 49 10.16 4.47 8.04
N PHE A 50 10.91 3.61 8.77
CA PHE A 50 11.94 4.06 9.69
C PHE A 50 12.99 4.95 9.02
N LEU A 51 13.48 4.56 7.83
CA LEU A 51 14.46 5.35 7.08
C LEU A 51 13.88 6.70 6.62
N HIS A 52 12.63 6.73 6.18
CA HIS A 52 11.96 7.95 5.75
C HIS A 52 11.75 8.94 6.90
N GLU A 53 11.35 8.47 8.08
CA GLU A 53 11.14 9.32 9.27
C GLU A 53 12.45 9.81 9.89
N ASN A 54 13.45 8.93 10.02
CA ASN A 54 14.69 9.25 10.74
C ASN A 54 15.78 9.82 9.84
N GLY A 55 15.72 9.58 8.53
CA GLY A 55 16.78 9.96 7.61
C GLY A 55 17.98 9.02 7.64
N LEU A 56 18.96 9.32 6.78
CA LEU A 56 20.31 8.74 6.82
C LEU A 56 21.34 9.84 6.97
N THR A 57 22.17 9.73 8.01
CA THR A 57 23.29 10.65 8.20
C THR A 57 24.48 10.26 7.32
N THR A 58 25.47 11.15 7.25
CA THR A 58 26.74 10.80 6.58
C THR A 58 27.45 9.66 7.29
N GLU A 59 27.34 9.59 8.62
CA GLU A 59 27.98 8.58 9.44
C GLU A 59 27.38 7.20 9.15
N ASP A 60 26.05 7.10 9.07
CA ASP A 60 25.36 5.85 8.73
C ASP A 60 25.79 5.32 7.35
N VAL A 61 25.79 6.20 6.36
CA VAL A 61 26.16 5.85 4.98
C VAL A 61 27.62 5.40 4.88
N VAL A 62 28.53 6.00 5.66
CA VAL A 62 29.94 5.59 5.72
C VAL A 62 30.08 4.27 6.47
N ALA A 63 29.34 4.05 7.56
CA ALA A 63 29.33 2.80 8.32
C ALA A 63 28.84 1.62 7.46
N LEU A 64 27.90 1.87 6.54
CA LEU A 64 27.43 0.92 5.53
C LEU A 64 28.46 0.63 4.41
N GLY A 65 29.65 1.24 4.46
CA GLY A 65 30.72 1.04 3.48
C GLY A 65 30.52 1.78 2.15
N VAL A 66 29.65 2.78 2.10
CA VAL A 66 29.36 3.52 0.88
C VAL A 66 30.38 4.65 0.70
N VAL A 67 31.41 4.43 -0.12
CA VAL A 67 32.49 5.41 -0.37
C VAL A 67 32.19 6.35 -1.55
N LYS A 68 31.40 5.90 -2.54
CA LYS A 68 31.15 6.67 -3.77
C LYS A 68 30.24 7.87 -3.48
N ARG A 69 30.73 9.10 -3.69
CA ARG A 69 30.00 10.36 -3.42
C ARG A 69 28.61 10.42 -4.06
N GLY A 70 28.44 9.92 -5.29
CA GLY A 70 27.15 9.87 -5.96
C GLY A 70 26.14 8.95 -5.25
N HIS A 71 26.62 7.80 -4.74
CA HIS A 71 25.79 6.87 -3.98
C HIS A 71 25.42 7.47 -2.62
N GLN A 72 26.40 8.08 -1.93
CA GLN A 72 26.16 8.76 -0.67
C GLN A 72 25.07 9.83 -0.80
N LEU A 73 25.12 10.63 -1.88
CA LEU A 73 24.13 11.67 -2.12
C LEU A 73 22.73 11.09 -2.36
N LYS A 74 22.61 10.00 -3.11
CA LYS A 74 21.32 9.32 -3.35
C LYS A 74 20.73 8.76 -2.05
N LEU A 75 21.55 8.10 -1.23
CA LEU A 75 21.12 7.51 0.04
C LEU A 75 20.75 8.57 1.07
N LYS A 76 21.58 9.60 1.26
CA LYS A 76 21.30 10.69 2.20
C LYS A 76 20.05 11.51 1.85
N ARG A 77 19.68 11.53 0.56
CA ARG A 77 18.46 12.18 0.08
C ARG A 77 17.25 11.26 0.09
N LEU A 78 17.44 9.99 0.49
CA LEU A 78 16.43 8.94 0.43
C LEU A 78 15.69 8.94 -0.91
N TYR A 79 16.46 8.98 -1.99
CA TYR A 79 15.91 9.28 -3.31
C TYR A 79 14.76 8.31 -3.65
N GLN A 80 13.58 8.86 -3.95
CA GLN A 80 12.36 8.11 -4.28
C GLN A 80 11.81 7.19 -3.17
N ILE A 81 12.25 7.33 -1.91
CA ILE A 81 11.76 6.49 -0.81
C ILE A 81 10.25 6.67 -0.59
N ASP A 82 9.71 7.87 -0.82
CA ASP A 82 8.27 8.19 -0.68
C ASP A 82 7.36 7.26 -1.48
N ARG A 83 7.86 6.70 -2.58
CA ARG A 83 7.10 5.75 -3.41
C ARG A 83 6.91 4.38 -2.74
N PHE A 84 7.78 4.08 -1.78
CA PHE A 84 7.78 2.82 -1.03
C PHE A 84 7.12 2.96 0.34
N ILE A 85 6.79 4.19 0.76
CA ILE A 85 6.01 4.45 1.96
C ILE A 85 4.54 4.32 1.59
N HIS A 86 3.88 3.24 2.05
CA HIS A 86 2.43 3.15 1.99
C HIS A 86 1.85 4.21 2.92
N LYS A 87 1.17 5.22 2.35
CA LYS A 87 0.33 6.11 3.13
C LYS A 87 -0.92 5.35 3.55
N PRO A 88 -1.26 5.28 4.84
CA PRO A 88 -2.48 4.63 5.30
C PRO A 88 -3.76 5.44 5.00
N ASP A 89 -3.75 6.35 4.02
CA ASP A 89 -4.82 7.33 3.81
C ASP A 89 -5.17 7.53 2.32
N ASP A 90 -5.84 6.54 1.71
CA ASP A 90 -6.92 6.77 0.73
C ASP A 90 -7.86 5.55 0.59
N ASP A 91 -8.31 4.95 1.70
CA ASP A 91 -9.56 4.18 1.72
C ASP A 91 -10.65 5.02 2.39
N THR A 92 -10.85 6.21 1.84
CA THR A 92 -12.10 6.97 1.97
C THR A 92 -13.07 6.55 0.86
N ASP A 93 -13.26 5.26 0.60
CA ASP A 93 -14.30 4.86 -0.37
C ASP A 93 -14.77 3.40 -0.29
N SER A 94 -15.26 2.94 0.86
CA SER A 94 -16.37 1.98 0.79
C SER A 94 -17.64 2.80 0.67
N HIS A 95 -17.99 3.11 -0.58
CA HIS A 95 -19.34 3.51 -0.95
C HIS A 95 -20.35 2.63 -0.20
N TYR A 96 -20.99 3.17 0.84
CA TYR A 96 -22.37 2.82 1.09
C TYR A 96 -23.09 3.24 -0.20
N THR A 97 -23.16 2.31 -1.14
CA THR A 97 -24.14 2.38 -2.20
C THR A 97 -25.44 2.57 -1.44
N SER A 98 -26.04 3.74 -1.62
CA SER A 98 -27.44 3.97 -1.31
C SER A 98 -28.18 2.74 -1.78
N SER A 99 -28.50 1.83 -0.85
CA SER A 99 -29.50 0.80 -1.09
C SER A 99 -30.78 1.58 -1.17
N ASP A 100 -31.04 2.04 -2.40
CA ASP A 100 -32.34 2.23 -2.97
C ASP A 100 -33.29 1.20 -2.35
N ASN A 101 -34.03 1.64 -1.33
CA ASN A 101 -35.17 0.91 -0.83
C ASN A 101 -36.29 1.15 -1.84
N SER A 102 -36.20 0.41 -2.94
CA SER A 102 -37.30 0.19 -3.86
C SER A 102 -38.53 -0.30 -3.09
N SER A 103 -39.58 0.52 -3.17
CA SER A 103 -40.99 0.13 -3.25
C SER A 103 -41.56 -0.85 -2.22
N GLU A 104 -42.32 -0.31 -1.26
CA GLU A 104 -43.50 -0.99 -0.72
C GLU A 104 -44.74 -0.31 -1.30
N ASP A 105 -45.36 -1.02 -2.24
CA ASP A 105 -46.77 -0.95 -2.57
C ASP A 105 -47.61 -1.19 -1.32
N ASP A 106 -48.52 -0.27 -1.00
CA ASP A 106 -49.73 -0.62 -0.26
C ASP A 106 -50.91 0.02 -0.97
N SER A 107 -51.62 -0.85 -1.69
CA SER A 107 -52.82 -0.57 -2.43
C SER A 107 -54.03 -0.39 -1.49
N SER A 108 -54.97 0.45 -1.96
CA SER A 108 -56.44 0.28 -1.86
C SER A 108 -57.24 0.83 -0.66
N GLU A 109 -58.19 1.70 -1.05
CA GLU A 109 -59.63 1.74 -0.69
C GLU A 109 -60.12 2.48 0.56
N GLY A 110 -61.05 3.40 0.33
CA GLY A 110 -61.91 4.02 1.34
C GLY A 110 -62.71 5.21 0.81
N ASP A 111 -63.83 4.93 0.13
CA ASP A 111 -65.00 5.82 0.04
C ASP A 111 -65.32 6.45 1.41
N ASP A 112 -65.64 7.75 1.46
CA ASP A 112 -66.81 8.21 2.20
C ASP A 112 -67.27 9.60 1.71
N ASP A 113 -68.57 9.64 1.46
CA ASP A 113 -69.41 10.66 0.83
C ASP A 113 -69.58 11.98 1.62
N GLU A 114 -70.00 13.01 0.85
CA GLU A 114 -70.78 14.23 1.17
C GLU A 114 -70.27 15.30 2.18
#